data_AF-A0A5B1LBW3-F1
#
_entry.id   AF-A0A5B1LBW3-F1
#
_cell.length_a   1.000
_cell.length_b   1.000
_cell.length_c   1.000
_cell.angle_alpha   90.00
_cell.angle_beta   90.00
_cell.angle_gamma   90.00
#
_symmetry.space_group_name_H-M   'P 1'
#
loop_
_entity.id
_entity.type
_entity.pdbx_description
1 polymer ?
#
loop_
_entity_poly.entity_id
_entity_poly.type
_entity_poly.pdbx_seq_one_letter_code
_entity_poly.pdbx_strand_id
1 'polypeptide(L)'
;KYNQYLKMSTTTCNCNSRDRVVYGGNSADSTREQWFFQPAKYENDVLFFIYNREFNDALELGTIVNASGDRKAVGHDGEVAGLPDIYSWFITPF
;
A
#
# COMPACT_ATOMS: atom_id res chain seq x y z
N LYS A 1 10.10 -12.18 7.49
CA LYS A 1 11.47 -11.82 7.97
C LYS A 1 11.46 -11.13 9.34
N TYR A 2 10.64 -10.10 9.55
CA TYR A 2 10.76 -9.21 10.73
C TYR A 2 9.66 -9.38 11.80
N ASN A 3 8.70 -10.30 11.60
CA ASN A 3 7.55 -10.46 12.50
C ASN A 3 6.78 -9.15 12.75
N GLN A 4 6.46 -8.45 11.66
CA GLN A 4 5.75 -7.18 11.66
C GLN A 4 4.65 -7.18 10.58
N TYR A 5 3.64 -6.35 10.80
CA TYR A 5 2.49 -6.13 9.92
C TYR A 5 2.63 -4.80 9.18
N LEU A 6 2.21 -4.79 7.92
CA LEU A 6 2.19 -3.59 7.08
C LEU A 6 1.09 -2.64 7.56
N LYS A 7 1.38 -1.35 7.68
CA LYS A 7 0.41 -0.35 8.20
C LYS A 7 0.66 1.06 7.69
N MET A 8 -0.36 1.91 7.80
CA MET A 8 -0.18 3.36 7.83
C MET A 8 -0.08 3.87 9.28
N SER A 9 0.38 5.10 9.47
CA SER A 9 0.64 5.66 10.81
C SER A 9 -0.60 5.61 11.72
N THR A 10 -0.45 5.07 12.93
CA THR A 10 -1.53 5.05 13.96
C THR A 10 -1.58 6.30 14.82
N THR A 11 -0.63 7.21 14.67
CA THR A 11 -0.54 8.46 15.43
C THR A 11 -0.82 9.70 14.59
N THR A 12 -0.80 9.58 13.25
CA THR A 12 -1.17 10.69 12.35
C THR A 12 -2.63 11.10 12.52
N CYS A 13 -2.95 12.36 12.18
CA CYS A 13 -4.32 12.84 12.09
C CYS A 13 -5.17 11.97 11.15
N ASN A 14 -6.49 11.94 11.37
CA ASN A 14 -7.43 11.46 10.36
C ASN A 14 -7.89 12.63 9.49
N CYS A 15 -6.98 13.14 8.65
CA CYS A 15 -7.19 14.35 7.85
C CYS A 15 -6.41 14.28 6.52
N ASN A 16 -6.70 15.17 5.56
CA ASN A 16 -6.05 15.13 4.23
C ASN A 16 -4.53 15.39 4.29
N SER A 17 -4.03 16.05 5.34
CA SER A 17 -2.60 16.27 5.58
C SER A 17 -1.95 15.16 6.41
N ARG A 18 -2.60 13.99 6.52
CA ARG A 18 -2.04 12.85 7.24
C ARG A 18 -0.77 12.33 6.59
N ASP A 19 0.05 11.69 7.41
CA ASP A 19 1.19 10.93 6.94
C ASP A 19 0.74 9.79 6.02
N ARG A 20 1.32 9.76 4.81
CA ARG A 20 1.05 8.77 3.77
C ARG A 20 2.15 7.73 3.64
N VAL A 21 3.17 7.73 4.50
CA VAL A 21 4.20 6.69 4.50
C VAL A 21 3.60 5.36 5.01
N VAL A 22 4.05 4.26 4.41
CA VAL A 22 3.71 2.89 4.83
C VAL A 22 4.85 2.33 5.67
N TYR A 23 4.50 1.66 6.77
CA TYR A 23 5.39 1.20 7.83
C TYR A 23 5.21 -0.29 8.14
N GLY A 24 6.13 -0.84 8.92
CA GLY A 24 5.98 -2.11 9.65
C GLY A 24 5.72 -1.86 11.14
N GLY A 25 4.78 -2.60 11.74
CA GLY A 25 4.47 -2.54 13.17
C GLY A 25 4.26 -3.91 13.81
N ASN A 26 4.21 -3.97 15.14
CA ASN A 26 4.17 -5.26 15.86
C ASN A 26 2.76 -5.86 16.00
N SER A 27 1.71 -5.09 15.71
CA SER A 27 0.29 -5.46 15.85
C SER A 27 -0.49 -5.17 14.58
N ALA A 28 -1.72 -5.71 14.49
CA ALA A 28 -2.67 -5.49 13.39
C ALA A 28 -4.12 -5.24 13.87
N ASP A 29 -4.26 -4.70 15.08
CA ASP A 29 -5.55 -4.53 15.75
C ASP A 29 -6.29 -3.27 15.27
N SER A 30 -5.57 -2.27 14.73
CA SER A 30 -6.14 -1.05 14.17
C SER A 30 -6.60 -1.26 12.72
N THR A 31 -7.66 -0.56 12.32
CA THR A 31 -8.07 -0.43 10.91
C THR A 31 -6.97 0.13 10.01
N ARG A 32 -6.04 0.93 10.56
CA ARG A 32 -4.87 1.46 9.83
C ARG A 32 -3.78 0.41 9.56
N GLU A 33 -3.88 -0.75 10.19
CA GLU A 33 -2.97 -1.90 10.06
C GLU A 33 -3.59 -3.03 9.22
N GLN A 34 -4.79 -2.78 8.66
CA GLN A 34 -5.56 -3.74 7.89
C GLN A 34 -5.73 -3.26 6.45
N TRP A 35 -5.89 -4.21 5.54
CA TRP A 35 -5.90 -3.97 4.11
C TRP A 35 -7.02 -4.75 3.44
N PHE A 36 -7.56 -4.22 2.35
CA PHE A 36 -8.49 -4.93 1.47
C PHE A 36 -7.99 -4.89 0.03
N PHE A 37 -8.36 -5.92 -0.74
CA PHE A 37 -7.86 -6.10 -2.09
C PHE A 37 -8.97 -5.93 -3.12
N GLN A 38 -8.63 -5.35 -4.26
CA GLN A 38 -9.46 -5.31 -5.44
C GLN A 38 -8.73 -6.01 -6.59
N PRO A 39 -9.27 -7.11 -7.13
CA PRO A 39 -8.64 -7.79 -8.26
C PRO A 39 -8.84 -7.01 -9.56
N ALA A 40 -7.85 -7.09 -10.45
CA ALA A 40 -7.94 -6.62 -11.82
C ALA A 40 -7.30 -7.65 -12.76
N LYS A 41 -7.95 -7.91 -13.90
CA LYS A 41 -7.31 -8.66 -14.99
C LYS A 41 -6.52 -7.66 -15.83
N TYR A 42 -5.22 -7.89 -15.98
CA TYR A 42 -4.37 -7.11 -16.87
C TYR A 42 -3.47 -8.07 -17.65
N GLU A 43 -3.49 -7.96 -18.98
CA GLU A 43 -2.87 -8.94 -19.88
C GLU A 43 -3.28 -10.39 -19.54
N ASN A 44 -2.32 -11.24 -19.18
CA ASN A 44 -2.56 -12.64 -18.82
C ASN A 44 -2.75 -12.85 -17.31
N ASP A 45 -2.54 -11.82 -16.50
CA ASP A 45 -2.41 -11.93 -15.05
C ASP A 45 -3.62 -11.38 -14.29
N VAL A 46 -3.83 -11.92 -13.08
CA VAL A 46 -4.74 -11.33 -12.10
C VAL A 46 -3.87 -10.60 -11.08
N LEU A 47 -4.00 -9.28 -11.07
CA LEU A 47 -3.28 -8.37 -10.18
C LEU A 47 -4.22 -7.85 -9.11
N PHE A 48 -3.66 -7.24 -8.08
CA PHE A 48 -4.43 -6.70 -6.96
C PHE A 48 -4.02 -5.27 -6.65
N PHE A 49 -4.99 -4.37 -6.61
CA PHE A 49 -4.83 -3.13 -5.86
C PHE A 49 -5.00 -3.45 -4.37
N ILE A 50 -4.12 -2.89 -3.55
CA ILE A 50 -4.07 -3.14 -2.12
C ILE A 50 -4.33 -1.82 -1.40
N TYR A 51 -5.44 -1.74 -0.67
CA TYR A 51 -5.89 -0.50 -0.05
C TYR A 51 -5.86 -0.57 1.46
N ASN A 52 -5.46 0.51 2.12
CA ASN A 52 -5.54 0.61 3.58
C ASN A 52 -7.01 0.72 4.02
N ARG A 53 -7.45 -0.07 5.01
CA ARG A 53 -8.85 -0.11 5.43
C ARG A 53 -9.37 1.21 6.02
N GLU A 54 -8.56 1.92 6.81
CA GLU A 54 -8.98 3.20 7.39
C GLU A 54 -9.02 4.30 6.34
N PHE A 55 -8.00 4.34 5.50
CA PHE A 55 -7.71 5.51 4.69
C PHE A 55 -8.11 5.39 3.23
N ASN A 56 -8.44 4.17 2.76
CA ASN A 56 -8.74 3.85 1.36
C ASN A 56 -7.65 4.24 0.35
N ASP A 57 -6.44 4.55 0.81
CA ASP A 57 -5.31 4.80 -0.06
C ASP A 57 -4.77 3.49 -0.64
N ALA A 58 -4.46 3.50 -1.93
CA ALA A 58 -3.76 2.39 -2.58
C ALA A 58 -2.27 2.38 -2.19
N LEU A 59 -1.73 1.18 -1.94
CA LEU A 59 -0.32 0.96 -1.73
C LEU A 59 0.45 1.22 -3.04
N GLU A 60 1.39 2.17 -3.02
CA GLU A 60 2.17 2.63 -4.18
C GLU A 60 3.68 2.62 -3.88
N LEU A 61 4.51 2.37 -4.91
CA LEU A 61 5.94 2.68 -4.90
C LEU A 61 6.20 4.08 -5.47
N GLY A 62 6.62 5.00 -4.61
CA GLY A 62 6.95 6.37 -4.98
C GLY A 62 8.36 6.55 -5.55
N THR A 63 8.98 7.68 -5.20
CA THR A 63 10.31 8.06 -5.68
C THR A 63 11.43 7.15 -5.14
N ILE A 64 12.54 7.07 -5.88
CA ILE A 64 13.77 6.43 -5.42
C ILE A 64 14.31 7.16 -4.18
N VAL A 65 14.83 6.42 -3.20
CA VAL A 65 15.33 6.96 -1.92
C VAL A 65 16.81 6.68 -1.65
N ASN A 66 17.46 5.82 -2.44
CA ASN A 66 18.89 5.52 -2.27
C ASN A 66 19.56 5.08 -3.58
N ALA A 67 20.89 4.89 -3.52
CA ALA A 67 21.71 4.49 -4.67
C ALA A 67 21.42 3.08 -5.20
N SER A 68 20.80 2.21 -4.39
CA SER A 68 20.40 0.87 -4.79
C SER A 68 19.11 0.86 -5.63
N GLY A 69 18.41 2.00 -5.71
CA GLY A 69 17.17 2.11 -6.46
C GLY A 69 15.91 1.80 -5.66
N ASP A 70 16.00 1.68 -4.33
CA ASP A 70 14.83 1.43 -3.48
C ASP A 70 13.81 2.56 -3.64
N ARG A 71 12.53 2.21 -3.71
CA ARG A 71 11.42 3.16 -3.76
C ARG A 71 10.65 3.15 -2.44
N LYS A 72 10.24 4.33 -1.98
CA LYS A 72 9.39 4.45 -0.78
C LYS A 72 8.01 3.81 -1.03
N ALA A 73 7.50 3.09 -0.04
CA ALA A 73 6.10 2.66 -0.04
C ALA A 73 5.22 3.73 0.61
N VAL A 74 4.17 4.14 -0.09
CA VAL A 74 3.24 5.20 0.34
C VAL A 74 1.79 4.82 0.04
N GLY A 75 0.85 5.53 0.67
CA GLY A 75 -0.57 5.53 0.31
C GLY A 75 -0.87 6.60 -0.72
N HIS A 76 -1.23 6.20 -1.93
CA HIS A 76 -1.59 7.07 -3.04
C HIS A 76 -2.86 7.89 -2.74
N ASP A 77 -2.89 9.15 -3.17
CA ASP A 77 -4.05 10.05 -3.03
C ASP A 77 -4.86 10.08 -4.32
N GLY A 78 -5.91 9.27 -4.40
CA GLY A 78 -6.84 9.26 -5.53
C GLY A 78 -7.18 7.87 -6.04
N GLU A 79 -8.06 7.84 -7.05
CA GLU A 79 -8.53 6.64 -7.72
C GLU A 79 -7.42 6.01 -8.56
N VAL A 80 -7.32 4.68 -8.54
CA VAL A 80 -6.28 3.93 -9.27
C VAL A 80 -6.81 2.72 -10.05
N ALA A 81 -8.08 2.34 -9.89
CA ALA A 81 -8.56 1.06 -10.39
C ALA A 81 -8.60 0.99 -11.92
N GLY A 82 -8.61 2.13 -12.61
CA GLY A 82 -8.45 2.23 -14.06
C GLY A 82 -7.03 2.02 -14.59
N LEU A 83 -6.02 1.93 -13.72
CA LEU A 83 -4.59 1.91 -14.07
C LEU A 83 -3.84 0.74 -13.39
N PRO A 84 -4.22 -0.52 -13.67
CA PRO A 84 -3.58 -1.69 -13.07
C PRO A 84 -2.11 -1.83 -13.44
N ASP A 85 -1.70 -1.38 -14.62
CA ASP A 85 -0.31 -1.33 -15.07
C ASP A 85 0.58 -0.40 -14.23
N ILE A 86 -0.02 0.59 -13.55
CA ILE A 86 0.70 1.59 -12.75
C ILE A 86 0.68 1.25 -11.25
N TYR A 87 -0.47 0.80 -10.71
CA TYR A 87 -0.69 0.74 -9.26
C TYR A 87 -1.02 -0.64 -8.68
N SER A 88 -1.14 -1.68 -9.52
CA SER A 88 -1.50 -3.02 -9.02
C SER A 88 -0.27 -3.90 -8.75
N TRP A 89 -0.50 -4.97 -7.98
CA TRP A 89 0.54 -5.85 -7.47
C TRP A 89 0.32 -7.29 -7.88
N PHE A 90 1.42 -7.98 -8.20
CA PHE A 90 1.46 -9.43 -8.28
C PHE A 90 1.50 -10.05 -6.88
N ILE A 91 0.82 -11.18 -6.70
CA ILE A 91 0.95 -12.05 -5.53
C ILE A 91 1.32 -13.45 -6.05
N THR A 92 2.57 -13.87 -5.84
CA THR A 92 3.14 -15.13 -6.36
C THR A 92 3.76 -15.97 -5.23
N PRO A 93 3.98 -17.28 -5.40
CA PRO A 93 4.70 -18.10 -4.43
C PRO A 93 6.09 -17.54 -4.11
N PHE A 94 6.50 -17.62 -2.83
CA PHE A 94 7.85 -17.25 -2.35
C PHE A 94 8.84 -18.40 -2.54
#